data_AF-A0A7R9LWH0-F1
#
_entry.id   AF-A0A7R9LWH0-F1
#
_cell.length_a   1.000
_cell.length_b   1.000
_cell.length_c   1.000
_cell.angle_alpha   90.00
_cell.angle_beta   90.00
_cell.angle_gamma   90.00
#
_symmetry.space_group_name_H-M   'P 1'
#
loop_
_entity.id
_entity.type
_entity.pdbx_description
1 polymer ?
#
loop_
_entity_poly.entity_id
_entity_poly.type
_entity_poly.pdbx_seq_one_letter_code
_entity_poly.pdbx_strand_id
1 'polypeptide(L)' 'CWRRYPSSWKNALSYWKDRQISGPKPIPIFGNVLSPVLKARPFVEMEWYKKYGKLFGYT' A
#
# COMPACT_ATOMS: atom_id res chain seq x y z
N CYS A 1 -2.59 -21.65 -11.46
CA CYS A 1 -1.23 -21.14 -11.76
C CYS A 1 -0.82 -20.07 -10.75
N TRP A 2 -0.18 -20.45 -9.65
CA TRP A 2 0.34 -19.49 -8.66
C TRP A 2 1.71 -18.97 -9.11
N ARG A 3 1.74 -17.73 -9.59
CA ARG A 3 2.98 -17.04 -9.97
C ARG A 3 3.74 -16.71 -8.68
N ARG A 4 4.78 -17.48 -8.35
CA ARG A 4 5.76 -17.13 -7.29
C ARG A 4 6.44 -15.84 -7.71
N TYR A 5 6.20 -14.75 -6.99
CA TYR A 5 7.00 -13.55 -7.15
C TYR A 5 8.31 -13.76 -6.37
N PRO A 6 9.49 -13.59 -7.01
CA PRO A 6 10.77 -13.70 -6.32
C PRO A 6 10.85 -12.62 -5.22
N SER A 7 11.42 -12.99 -4.09
CA SER A 7 11.57 -12.19 -2.86
C SER A 7 12.56 -11.04 -3.04
N SER A 8 12.21 -10.05 -3.86
CA SER A 8 12.96 -8.79 -3.99
C SER A 8 12.09 -7.61 -3.57
N TRP A 9 12.63 -6.69 -2.77
CA TRP A 9 11.95 -5.50 -2.24
C TRP A 9 11.32 -4.62 -3.33
N LYS A 10 11.85 -4.66 -4.55
CA LYS A 10 11.31 -3.95 -5.72
C LYS A 10 9.88 -4.41 -6.08
N ASN A 11 9.54 -5.66 -5.76
CA ASN A 11 8.25 -6.27 -6.13
C ASN A 11 7.11 -5.88 -5.17
N ALA A 12 7.39 -5.54 -3.92
CA ALA A 12 6.36 -5.17 -2.94
C ALA A 12 5.74 -3.80 -3.27
N LEU A 13 6.58 -2.83 -3.66
CA LEU A 13 6.13 -1.47 -3.98
C LEU A 13 5.44 -1.39 -5.35
N SER A 14 5.79 -2.26 -6.30
CA SER A 14 5.16 -2.31 -7.62
C SER A 14 3.87 -3.13 -7.65
N TYR A 15 3.64 -4.02 -6.67
CA TYR A 15 2.53 -4.98 -6.68
C TYR A 15 1.16 -4.35 -6.98
N TRP A 16 0.81 -3.26 -6.32
CA TRP A 16 -0.47 -2.58 -6.53
C TRP A 16 -0.47 -1.72 -7.80
N LYS A 17 0.67 -1.12 -8.12
CA LYS A 17 0.86 -0.32 -9.34
C LYS A 17 0.68 -1.17 -10.61
N ASP A 18 1.21 -2.39 -10.63
CA ASP A 18 1.11 -3.35 -11.74
C ASP A 18 -0.35 -3.78 -11.99
N ARG A 19 -1.21 -3.68 -10.97
CA ARG A 19 -2.66 -3.93 -11.06
C ARG A 19 -3.49 -2.68 -11.33
N GLN A 20 -2.84 -1.55 -11.56
CA GLN A 20 -3.49 -0.25 -11.75
C GLN A 20 -4.36 0.16 -10.54
N ILE A 21 -4.03 -0.34 -9.35
CA ILE A 21 -4.71 0.01 -8.10
C ILE A 21 -3.96 1.17 -7.47
N SER A 22 -4.70 2.25 -7.21
CA SER A 22 -4.21 3.42 -6.50
C SER A 22 -3.92 3.09 -5.03
N GLY A 23 -2.93 3.76 -4.45
CA GLY A 23 -2.54 3.49 -3.07
C GLY A 23 -1.53 4.50 -2.53
N PRO A 24 -1.39 4.55 -1.20
CA PRO A 24 -0.37 5.37 -0.55
C PRO A 24 1.02 4.95 -1.03
N LYS A 25 1.83 5.93 -1.44
CA LYS A 25 3.21 5.70 -1.82
C LYS A 25 4.01 5.36 -0.57
N PRO A 26 4.65 4.18 -0.52
CA PRO A 26 5.49 3.80 0.60
C PRO A 26 6.67 4.76 0.70
N ILE A 27 6.96 5.21 1.92
CA ILE A 27 8.13 6.03 2.23
C ILE A 27 9.36 5.12 2.11
N PRO A 28 10.47 5.58 1.50
CA PRO A 28 11.72 4.82 1.48
C PRO A 28 12.08 4.38 2.90
N ILE A 29 12.49 3.11 3.08
CA ILE A 29 12.85 2.46 4.36
C ILE A 29 11.64 2.07 5.24
N PHE A 30 10.60 2.91 5.35
CA PHE A 30 9.48 2.67 6.29
C PHE A 30 8.19 2.13 5.67
N GLY A 31 8.09 2.07 4.34
CA GLY A 31 6.88 1.58 3.67
C GLY A 31 5.65 2.45 3.95
N ASN A 32 4.46 1.84 3.98
CA ASN A 32 3.21 2.47 4.42
C ASN A 32 2.92 2.26 5.91
N VAL A 33 3.88 1.68 6.66
CA VAL A 33 3.69 1.24 8.05
C VAL A 33 3.68 2.42 9.03
N LEU A 34 4.28 3.56 8.66
CA LEU A 34 4.30 4.77 9.48
C LEU A 34 2.91 5.37 9.74
N SER A 35 2.01 5.35 8.76
CA SER A 35 0.67 5.94 8.90
C SER A 35 -0.16 5.29 10.02
N PRO A 36 -0.30 3.95 10.09
CA PRO A 36 -1.02 3.28 11.19
C PRO A 36 -0.25 3.24 12.52
N VAL A 37 1.05 3.56 12.54
CA VAL A 37 1.82 3.73 13.79
C VAL A 37 1.57 5.12 14.41
N LEU A 38 1.44 6.15 13.57
CA LEU A 38 1.24 7.54 14.01
C LEU A 38 -0.22 7.89 14.27
N LYS A 39 -1.17 7.19 13.64
CA LYS A 39 -2.61 7.42 13.78
C LYS A 39 -3.33 6.09 13.92
N ALA A 40 -4.42 6.07 14.70
CA ALA A 40 -5.24 4.87 14.79
C ALA A 40 -5.78 4.48 13.40
N ARG A 41 -5.71 3.18 13.10
CA ARG A 41 -6.12 2.57 11.84
C ARG A 41 -7.42 3.10 11.22
N PRO A 42 -8.55 3.24 11.94
CA PRO A 42 -9.79 3.70 11.33
C PRO A 42 -9.68 5.10 10.70
N PHE A 43 -8.89 6.00 11.28
CA PHE A 43 -8.70 7.34 10.71
C PHE A 43 -7.86 7.30 9.43
N VAL A 44 -6.81 6.47 9.41
CA VAL A 44 -5.94 6.29 8.24
C VAL A 44 -6.72 5.67 7.08
N GLU A 45 -7.52 4.64 7.35
CA GLU A 45 -8.36 4.00 6.36
C GLU A 45 -9.40 4.97 5.78
N MET A 46 -10.01 5.81 6.63
CA MET A 46 -10.94 6.85 6.16
C MET A 46 -10.26 7.92 5.30
N GLU A 47 -9.04 8.35 5.64
CA GLU A 47 -8.24 9.26 4.81
C GLU A 47 -7.91 8.64 3.45
N TRP A 48 -7.52 7.37 3.42
CA TRP A 48 -7.20 6.65 2.19
C TRP A 48 -8.44 6.34 1.34
N TYR A 49 -9.57 5.99 1.97
CA TYR A 49 -10.84 5.81 1.29
C TYR A 49 -11.29 7.10 0.60
N LYS A 50 -11.20 8.25 1.29
CA LYS A 50 -11.51 9.57 0.69
C LYS A 50 -10.59 9.93 -0.47
N LYS A 51 -9.31 9.50 -0.43
CA LYS A 51 -8.29 9.90 -1.41
C LYS A 51 -8.22 9.00 -2.64
N TYR A 52 -8.29 7.69 -2.45
CA TYR A 52 -8.10 6.68 -3.50
C TYR A 52 -9.40 5.99 -3.91
N GLY A 53 -10.47 6.17 -3.13
CA GLY A 53 -11.78 5.58 -3.35
C GLY A 53 -11.96 4.24 -2.66
N LYS A 54 -12.95 3.49 -3.13
CA LYS A 54 -13.39 2.22 -2.52
C LYS A 54 -12.31 1.12 -2.53
N LEU A 55 -11.42 1.13 -3.51
CA LEU A 55 -10.37 0.13 -3.66
C LEU A 55 -9.01 0.81 -3.66
N PHE A 56 -8.18 0.50 -2.68
CA PHE A 56 -6.79 0.96 -2.61
C PHE A 56 -5.87 -0.13 -2.08
N GLY A 57 -4.63 -0.11 -2.56
CA GLY A 57 -3.61 -1.11 -2.23
C GLY A 57 -2.51 -0.51 -1.36
N TYR A 58 -2.22 -1.15 -0.24
CA TYR A 58 -1.06 -0.82 0.59
C TYR A 58 -0.35 -2.10 1.04
N THR A 59 0.94 -1.99 1.34
CA THR A 59 1.86 -3.05 1.80
C THR A 59 2.53 -2.61 3.07
#